data_AF-A0A957HK55-F1
#
_entry.id   AF-A0A957HK55-F1
#
_cell.length_a   1.000
_cell.length_b   1.000
_cell.length_c   1.000
_cell.angle_alpha   90.00
_cell.angle_beta   90.00
_cell.angle_gamma   90.00
#
_symmetry.space_group_name_H-M   'P 1'
#
loop_
_entity.id
_entity.type
_entity.pdbx_description
1 polymer ?
#
loop_
_entity_poly.entity_id
_entity_poly.type
_entity_poly.pdbx_seq_one_letter_code
_entity_poly.pdbx_strand_id
1 'polypeptide(L)'
;NELLKSPANAIRIGKANAYQLLAKLEQDGLVQGHEERVDKRPPRTVYAITEAGRLEFTRLLQEQLADYQPLEYPDGISLNFVHMLTPQVAIPLLEQRITRLAARCATFAGFSDDIRASHPGLDFLVRLTELEQSMLQELIERLKKET
;
A
#
# COMPACT_ATOMS: atom_id res chain seq x y z
N ASN A 1 -0.85 -12.90 11.18
CA ASN A 1 -1.99 -12.26 10.48
C ASN A 1 -1.91 -10.72 10.54
N GLU A 2 -1.10 -10.13 11.43
CA GLU A 2 -0.79 -8.68 11.46
C GLU A 2 -0.22 -8.13 10.14
N LEU A 3 0.60 -8.90 9.41
CA LEU A 3 1.18 -8.50 8.12
C LEU A 3 0.13 -8.10 7.07
N LEU A 4 -1.02 -8.77 7.00
CA LEU A 4 -2.09 -8.43 6.04
C LEU A 4 -2.84 -7.13 6.39
N LYS A 5 -2.70 -6.67 7.63
CA LYS A 5 -3.38 -5.48 8.16
C LYS A 5 -2.46 -4.27 8.21
N SER A 6 -1.17 -4.43 7.86
CA SER A 6 -0.21 -3.34 7.93
C SER A 6 -0.68 -2.20 7.02
N PRO A 7 -0.85 -0.97 7.55
CA PRO A 7 -1.16 0.19 6.73
C PRO A 7 -0.04 0.47 5.72
N ALA A 8 1.17 -0.04 5.95
CA ALA A 8 2.34 0.15 5.09
C ALA A 8 2.39 -0.80 3.88
N ASN A 9 1.38 -1.65 3.68
CA ASN A 9 1.31 -2.50 2.51
C ASN A 9 0.92 -1.69 1.26
N ALA A 10 1.58 -1.99 0.14
CA ALA A 10 1.23 -1.44 -1.17
C ALA A 10 -0.14 -1.92 -1.67
N ILE A 11 -0.57 -3.11 -1.26
CA ILE A 11 -1.87 -3.69 -1.60
C ILE A 11 -2.58 -4.22 -0.35
N ARG A 12 -3.91 -4.10 -0.33
CA ARG A 12 -4.74 -4.68 0.73
C ARG A 12 -5.25 -6.04 0.29
N ILE A 13 -4.90 -7.09 1.03
CA ILE A 13 -5.44 -8.44 0.82
C ILE A 13 -6.31 -8.82 2.03
N GLY A 14 -7.61 -8.98 1.77
CA GLY A 14 -8.56 -9.44 2.79
C GLY A 14 -8.35 -10.91 3.14
N LYS A 15 -8.73 -11.31 4.37
CA LYS A 15 -8.57 -12.69 4.86
C LYS A 15 -9.30 -13.72 3.98
N ALA A 16 -10.52 -13.43 3.54
CA ALA A 16 -11.27 -14.31 2.65
C ALA A 16 -10.54 -14.51 1.31
N ASN A 17 -10.07 -13.41 0.70
CA ASN A 17 -9.29 -13.45 -0.54
C ASN A 17 -7.99 -14.23 -0.37
N ALA A 18 -7.29 -14.09 0.77
CA ALA A 18 -6.06 -14.84 1.02
C ALA A 18 -6.29 -16.36 0.99
N TYR A 19 -7.36 -16.87 1.60
CA TYR A 19 -7.67 -18.31 1.53
C TYR A 19 -8.07 -18.76 0.13
N GLN A 20 -8.85 -17.95 -0.59
CA GLN A 20 -9.20 -18.25 -1.98
C GLN A 20 -7.96 -18.30 -2.88
N LEU A 21 -7.03 -17.36 -2.70
CA LEU A 21 -5.76 -17.34 -3.43
C LEU A 21 -4.90 -18.56 -3.09
N LEU A 22 -4.79 -18.94 -1.80
CA LEU A 22 -4.05 -20.14 -1.41
C LEU A 22 -4.65 -21.41 -2.01
N ALA A 23 -5.98 -21.55 -2.00
CA ALA A 23 -6.66 -22.69 -2.63
C ALA A 23 -6.40 -22.75 -4.14
N LYS A 24 -6.41 -21.60 -4.83
CA LYS A 24 -6.08 -21.52 -6.26
C LYS A 24 -4.61 -21.89 -6.52
N LEU A 25 -3.67 -21.33 -5.75
CA LEU A 25 -2.25 -21.65 -5.88
C LEU A 25 -1.96 -23.14 -5.63
N GLU A 26 -2.71 -23.77 -4.73
CA GLU A 26 -2.60 -25.21 -4.46
C GLU A 26 -3.18 -26.04 -5.61
N GLN A 27 -4.34 -25.66 -6.15
CA GLN A 27 -4.92 -26.29 -7.35
C GLN A 27 -3.99 -26.19 -8.56
N ASP A 28 -3.30 -25.06 -8.71
CA ASP A 28 -2.33 -24.82 -9.77
C ASP A 28 -0.96 -25.49 -9.48
N GLY A 29 -0.80 -26.18 -8.34
CA GLY A 29 0.43 -26.89 -7.96
C GLY A 29 1.60 -25.99 -7.56
N LEU A 30 1.36 -24.70 -7.36
CA LEU A 30 2.37 -23.69 -7.02
C LEU A 30 2.69 -23.67 -5.52
N VAL A 31 1.73 -24.09 -4.69
CA VAL A 31 1.94 -24.35 -3.26
C VAL A 31 1.38 -25.72 -2.90
N GLN A 32 1.80 -26.24 -1.76
CA GLN A 32 1.26 -27.47 -1.19
C GLN A 32 0.91 -27.22 0.28
N GLY A 33 -0.34 -27.47 0.64
CA GLY A 33 -0.82 -27.49 2.00
C GLY A 33 -0.55 -28.83 2.66
N HIS A 34 -0.17 -28.81 3.94
CA HIS A 34 -0.23 -29.98 4.81
C HIS A 34 -0.80 -29.60 6.16
N GLU A 35 -1.46 -30.55 6.82
CA GLU A 35 -1.97 -30.35 8.17
C GLU A 35 -0.84 -30.53 9.18
N GLU A 36 -0.67 -29.51 10.02
CA GLU A 36 0.22 -29.55 11.16
C GLU A 36 -0.63 -29.49 12.44
N ARG A 37 -0.40 -30.43 13.34
CA ARG A 37 -1.05 -30.46 14.66
C ARG A 37 -0.02 -30.19 15.74
N VAL A 38 -0.14 -29.02 16.36
CA VAL A 38 0.65 -28.66 17.54
C VAL A 38 -0.21 -28.86 18.78
N ASP A 39 0.12 -29.90 19.55
CA ASP A 39 -0.52 -30.28 20.83
C ASP A 39 -2.05 -30.48 20.77
N LYS A 40 -2.79 -29.94 21.76
CA LYS A 40 -4.25 -30.01 21.92
C LYS A 40 -5.02 -28.96 21.10
N ARG A 41 -4.37 -28.27 20.15
CA ARG A 41 -5.04 -27.25 19.32
C ARG A 41 -5.67 -27.88 18.07
N PRO A 42 -6.67 -27.22 17.46
CA PRO A 42 -7.18 -27.61 16.15
C PRO A 42 -6.03 -27.66 15.13
N PRO A 43 -6.06 -28.60 14.17
CA PRO A 43 -5.07 -28.67 13.11
C PRO A 43 -5.03 -27.34 12.33
N ARG A 44 -3.83 -26.92 11.93
CA ARG A 44 -3.63 -25.78 11.02
C ARG A 44 -3.08 -26.29 9.70
N THR A 45 -3.53 -25.71 8.60
CA THR A 45 -2.92 -25.94 7.29
C THR A 45 -1.72 -25.02 7.14
N VAL A 46 -0.54 -25.60 6.89
CA VAL A 46 0.68 -24.87 6.54
C VAL A 46 0.97 -25.08 5.08
N TYR A 47 1.17 -24.00 4.35
CA TYR A 47 1.49 -24.02 2.93
C TYR A 47 2.99 -23.85 2.72
N ALA A 48 3.57 -24.68 1.85
CA ALA A 48 4.93 -24.55 1.37
C ALA A 48 4.92 -24.28 -0.14
N ILE A 49 5.81 -23.41 -0.61
CA ILE A 49 5.98 -23.16 -2.04
C ILE A 49 6.66 -24.38 -2.71
N THR A 50 6.11 -24.82 -3.84
CA THR A 50 6.69 -25.93 -4.63
C THR A 50 7.83 -25.43 -5.51
N GLU A 51 8.53 -26.34 -6.19
CA GLU A 51 9.53 -25.93 -7.19
C GLU A 51 8.87 -25.19 -8.37
N ALA A 52 7.72 -25.68 -8.83
CA ALA A 52 6.92 -24.99 -9.84
C ALA A 52 6.51 -23.58 -9.37
N GLY A 53 6.10 -23.45 -8.11
CA GLY A 53 5.79 -22.15 -7.49
C GLY A 53 6.97 -21.19 -7.46
N ARG A 54 8.18 -21.67 -7.16
CA ARG A 54 9.40 -20.84 -7.18
C ARG A 54 9.70 -20.32 -8.58
N LEU A 55 9.64 -21.19 -9.59
CA LEU A 55 9.86 -20.81 -10.99
C LEU A 55 8.83 -19.78 -11.46
N GLU A 56 7.55 -19.99 -11.14
CA GLU A 56 6.49 -19.07 -11.53
C GLU A 56 6.60 -17.73 -10.79
N PHE A 57 6.94 -17.73 -9.51
CA PHE A 57 7.23 -16.50 -8.77
C PHE A 57 8.36 -15.70 -9.43
N THR A 58 9.47 -16.35 -9.78
CA THR A 58 10.59 -15.68 -10.45
C THR A 58 10.20 -15.15 -11.82
N ARG A 59 9.38 -15.88 -12.59
CA ARG A 59 8.87 -15.42 -13.90
C ARG A 59 8.00 -14.17 -13.75
N LEU A 60 7.02 -14.20 -12.85
CA LEU A 60 6.11 -13.08 -12.58
C LEU A 60 6.87 -11.85 -12.03
N LEU A 61 7.88 -12.06 -11.19
CA LEU A 61 8.71 -10.98 -10.67
C LEU A 61 9.47 -10.28 -11.80
N GLN A 62 10.08 -11.03 -12.72
CA GLN A 62 10.78 -10.46 -13.87
C GLN A 62 9.83 -9.71 -14.79
N GLU A 63 8.66 -10.29 -15.07
CA GLU A 63 7.62 -9.66 -15.88
C GLU A 63 7.18 -8.32 -15.26
N GLN A 64 6.87 -8.31 -13.96
CA GLN A 64 6.39 -7.11 -13.30
C GLN A 64 7.46 -6.02 -13.14
N LEU A 65 8.73 -6.40 -13.01
CA LEU A 65 9.85 -5.45 -12.98
C LEU A 65 10.13 -4.82 -14.35
N ALA A 66 9.79 -5.51 -15.44
CA ALA A 66 9.94 -5.01 -16.80
C ALA A 66 8.73 -4.19 -17.27
N ASP A 67 7.56 -4.42 -16.67
CA ASP A 67 6.32 -3.74 -17.02
C ASP A 67 6.15 -2.39 -16.30
N TYR A 68 5.26 -1.54 -16.83
CA TYR A 68 4.86 -0.28 -16.21
C TYR A 68 3.34 -0.18 -16.09
N GLN A 69 2.87 -0.04 -14.86
CA GLN A 69 1.46 0.23 -14.56
C GLN A 69 1.35 1.65 -13.97
N PRO A 70 0.59 2.56 -14.60
CA PRO A 70 0.37 3.90 -14.05
C PRO A 70 -0.27 3.85 -12.67
N LEU A 71 0.24 4.66 -11.73
CA LEU A 71 -0.41 4.85 -10.44
C LEU A 71 -1.68 5.69 -10.63
N GLU A 72 -2.84 5.15 -10.24
CA GLU A 72 -4.07 5.91 -10.19
C GLU A 72 -4.07 6.87 -8.99
N TYR A 73 -4.45 8.13 -9.23
CA TYR A 73 -4.58 9.16 -8.19
C TYR A 73 -5.95 9.86 -8.25
N PRO A 74 -7.03 9.21 -7.75
CA PRO A 74 -8.39 9.75 -7.85
C PRO A 74 -8.55 11.11 -7.17
N ASP A 75 -7.83 11.34 -6.07
CA ASP A 75 -7.93 12.60 -5.34
C ASP A 75 -7.48 13.83 -6.16
N GLY A 76 -6.66 13.61 -7.20
CA GLY A 76 -6.26 14.64 -8.14
C GLY A 76 -7.44 15.31 -8.83
N ILE A 77 -8.56 14.60 -9.00
CA ILE A 77 -9.81 15.16 -9.55
C ILE A 77 -10.28 16.32 -8.67
N SER A 78 -10.42 16.10 -7.36
CA SER A 78 -10.88 17.14 -6.42
C SER A 78 -9.94 18.35 -6.39
N LEU A 79 -8.62 18.13 -6.49
CA LEU A 79 -7.62 19.19 -6.51
C LEU A 79 -7.69 20.03 -7.79
N ASN A 80 -7.97 19.41 -8.94
CA ASN A 80 -8.13 20.12 -10.21
C ASN A 80 -9.33 21.09 -10.19
N PHE A 81 -10.35 20.81 -9.38
CA PHE A 81 -11.54 21.66 -9.23
C PHE A 81 -11.48 22.60 -8.02
N VAL A 82 -10.33 22.75 -7.34
CA VAL A 82 -10.21 23.61 -6.15
C VAL A 82 -10.62 25.07 -6.42
N HIS A 83 -10.40 25.55 -7.64
CA HIS A 83 -10.75 26.91 -8.09
C HIS A 83 -12.27 27.17 -8.12
N MET A 84 -13.11 26.13 -8.01
CA MET A 84 -14.56 26.27 -7.89
C MET A 84 -14.98 26.70 -6.46
N LEU A 85 -14.06 26.70 -5.49
CA LEU A 85 -14.29 27.11 -4.11
C LEU A 85 -13.57 28.43 -3.83
N THR A 86 -14.14 29.26 -2.95
CA THR A 86 -13.42 30.44 -2.46
C THR A 86 -12.27 30.01 -1.54
N PRO A 87 -11.20 30.81 -1.41
CA PRO A 87 -10.09 30.51 -0.49
C PRO A 87 -10.56 30.25 0.95
N GLN A 88 -11.58 30.98 1.42
CA GLN A 88 -12.14 30.83 2.77
C GLN A 88 -12.78 29.45 3.01
N VAL A 89 -13.23 28.78 1.95
CA VAL A 89 -13.78 27.41 2.01
C VAL A 89 -12.71 26.37 1.71
N ALA A 90 -11.87 26.60 0.70
CA ALA A 90 -10.87 25.64 0.26
C ALA A 90 -9.78 25.40 1.31
N ILE A 91 -9.23 26.46 1.92
CA ILE A 91 -8.09 26.36 2.84
C ILE A 91 -8.41 25.45 4.05
N PRO A 92 -9.51 25.65 4.81
CA PRO A 92 -9.83 24.78 5.94
C PRO A 92 -10.01 23.30 5.56
N LEU A 93 -10.54 23.01 4.37
CA LEU A 93 -10.70 21.64 3.86
C LEU A 93 -9.35 21.00 3.52
N LEU A 94 -8.44 21.77 2.91
CA LEU A 94 -7.07 21.31 2.61
C LEU A 94 -6.27 21.10 3.91
N GLU A 95 -6.44 21.93 4.93
CA GLU A 95 -5.82 21.74 6.25
C GLU A 95 -6.31 20.47 6.97
N GLN A 96 -7.62 20.18 6.87
CA GLN A 96 -8.17 18.90 7.35
C GLN A 96 -7.55 17.71 6.62
N ARG A 97 -7.33 17.83 5.30
CA ARG A 97 -6.66 16.79 4.50
C ARG A 97 -5.21 16.60 4.93
N ILE A 98 -4.45 17.68 5.15
CA ILE A 98 -3.08 17.62 5.69
C ILE A 98 -3.06 16.90 7.04
N THR A 99 -4.01 17.17 7.92
CA THR A 99 -4.10 16.49 9.22
C THR A 99 -4.28 14.97 9.06
N ARG A 100 -5.10 14.54 8.10
CA ARG A 100 -5.28 13.10 7.79
C ARG A 100 -4.02 12.48 7.18
N LEU A 101 -3.32 13.21 6.31
CA LEU A 101 -2.05 12.76 5.73
C LEU A 101 -0.94 12.65 6.76
N ALA A 102 -0.87 13.57 7.73
CA ALA A 102 0.09 13.47 8.83
C ALA A 102 -0.08 12.16 9.63
N ALA A 103 -1.33 11.73 9.86
CA ALA A 103 -1.61 10.43 10.48
C ALA A 103 -1.13 9.25 9.61
N ARG A 104 -1.20 9.37 8.27
CA ARG A 104 -0.65 8.39 7.32
C ARG A 104 0.88 8.38 7.38
N CYS A 105 1.54 9.53 7.35
CA CYS A 105 3.00 9.64 7.52
C CYS A 105 3.47 8.96 8.81
N ALA A 106 2.75 9.18 9.91
CA ALA A 106 3.05 8.56 11.20
C ALA A 106 3.03 7.02 11.16
N THR A 107 2.25 6.39 10.27
CA THR A 107 2.27 4.92 10.09
C THR A 107 3.60 4.40 9.54
N PHE A 108 4.40 5.28 8.94
CA PHE A 108 5.71 4.95 8.37
C PHE A 108 6.89 5.34 9.27
N ALA A 109 6.66 6.12 10.33
CA ALA A 109 7.73 6.64 11.20
C ALA A 109 8.57 5.55 11.91
N GLY A 110 8.08 4.31 11.95
CA GLY A 110 8.82 3.17 12.51
C GLY A 110 9.81 2.51 11.54
N PHE A 111 9.86 2.91 10.27
CA PHE A 111 10.79 2.35 9.29
C PHE A 111 12.03 3.22 9.18
N SER A 112 13.19 2.68 9.61
CA SER A 112 14.48 3.35 9.44
C SER A 112 14.85 3.48 7.97
N ASP A 113 15.80 4.38 7.67
CA ASP A 113 16.31 4.55 6.31
C ASP A 113 16.92 3.25 5.74
N ASP A 114 17.57 2.43 6.57
CA ASP A 114 18.08 1.11 6.17
C ASP A 114 16.96 0.14 5.75
N ILE A 115 15.84 0.15 6.49
CA ILE A 115 14.67 -0.66 6.14
C ILE A 115 14.10 -0.17 4.82
N ARG A 116 13.94 1.15 4.65
CA ARG A 116 13.42 1.75 3.42
C ARG A 116 14.30 1.43 2.22
N ALA A 117 15.62 1.55 2.34
CA ALA A 117 16.57 1.22 1.28
C ALA A 117 16.47 -0.25 0.82
N SER A 118 16.14 -1.16 1.75
CA SER A 118 15.97 -2.58 1.43
C SER A 118 14.58 -2.93 0.88
N HIS A 119 13.62 -2.00 0.93
CA HIS A 119 12.23 -2.22 0.53
C HIS A 119 11.74 -1.07 -0.38
N PRO A 120 12.12 -1.05 -1.67
CA PRO A 120 11.83 0.07 -2.57
C PRO A 120 10.34 0.43 -2.70
N GLY A 121 9.45 -0.57 -2.65
CA GLY A 121 8.00 -0.34 -2.67
C GLY A 121 7.49 0.39 -1.42
N LEU A 122 8.08 0.14 -0.24
CA LEU A 122 7.78 0.87 0.98
C LEU A 122 8.33 2.31 0.89
N ASP A 123 9.58 2.46 0.46
CA ASP A 123 10.20 3.78 0.32
C ASP A 123 9.41 4.67 -0.66
N PHE A 124 8.92 4.09 -1.76
CA PHE A 124 8.03 4.78 -2.70
C PHE A 124 6.78 5.33 -2.02
N LEU A 125 6.09 4.52 -1.18
CA LEU A 125 4.89 4.98 -0.47
C LEU A 125 5.17 6.09 0.53
N VAL A 126 6.32 6.04 1.21
CA VAL A 126 6.76 7.09 2.13
C VAL A 126 6.96 8.39 1.34
N ARG A 127 7.77 8.36 0.29
CA ARG A 127 8.05 9.54 -0.55
C ARG A 127 6.80 10.10 -1.21
N LEU A 128 5.89 9.25 -1.66
CA LEU A 128 4.63 9.67 -2.26
C LEU A 128 3.78 10.45 -1.24
N THR A 129 3.71 9.98 0.01
CA THR A 129 2.93 10.65 1.06
C THR A 129 3.58 11.99 1.45
N GLU A 130 4.91 12.04 1.53
CA GLU A 130 5.67 13.28 1.78
C GLU A 130 5.48 14.31 0.67
N LEU A 131 5.53 13.86 -0.60
CA LEU A 131 5.26 14.69 -1.77
C LEU A 131 3.86 15.28 -1.74
N GLU A 132 2.84 14.45 -1.46
CA GLU A 132 1.46 14.92 -1.38
C GLU A 132 1.28 15.97 -0.27
N GLN A 133 1.89 15.76 0.89
CA GLN A 133 1.86 16.73 1.98
C GLN A 133 2.50 18.06 1.58
N SER A 134 3.67 18.04 0.93
CA SER A 134 4.36 19.23 0.44
C SER A 134 3.52 19.98 -0.60
N MET A 135 2.97 19.28 -1.59
CA MET A 135 2.13 19.88 -2.63
C MET A 135 0.89 20.57 -2.07
N LEU A 136 0.23 19.97 -1.06
CA LEU A 136 -0.93 20.57 -0.42
C LEU A 136 -0.56 21.81 0.39
N GLN A 137 0.59 21.80 1.08
CA GLN A 137 1.07 22.96 1.81
C GLN A 137 1.34 24.13 0.85
N GLU A 138 2.00 23.87 -0.28
CA GLU A 138 2.25 24.86 -1.32
C GLU A 138 0.95 25.42 -1.93
N LEU A 139 -0.05 24.55 -2.17
CA LEU A 139 -1.36 24.95 -2.66
C LEU A 139 -2.07 25.90 -1.68
N ILE A 140 -2.06 25.58 -0.38
CA ILE A 140 -2.64 26.44 0.65
C ILE A 140 -1.94 27.80 0.68
N GLU A 141 -0.61 27.82 0.66
CA GLU A 141 0.15 29.08 0.65
C GLU A 141 -0.09 29.92 -0.60
N ARG A 142 -0.37 29.29 -1.75
CA ARG A 142 -0.80 30.00 -2.95
C ARG A 142 -2.19 30.62 -2.77
N LEU A 143 -3.16 29.87 -2.29
CA LEU A 143 -4.53 30.36 -2.07
C LEU A 143 -4.60 31.49 -1.04
N LYS A 144 -3.75 31.46 -0.01
CA LYS A 144 -3.64 32.55 0.99
C LYS A 144 -3.18 33.87 0.37
N LYS A 145 -2.35 33.83 -0.68
CA LYS A 145 -1.86 35.04 -1.38
C LYS A 145 -2.91 35.65 -2.32
N GLU A 146 -3.94 34.89 -2.67
CA GLU A 146 -5.05 35.33 -3.53
C GLU A 146 -6.19 36.00 -2.74
N THR A 147 -6.12 35.97 -1.40
CA THR A 147 -7.07 36.58 -0.46
C THR A 147 -6.59 37.96 -0.01
#